data_AF-A0A3C1HT84-F1
#
_entry.id   AF-A0A3C1HT84-F1
#
_cell.length_a   1.000
_cell.length_b   1.000
_cell.length_c   1.000
_cell.angle_alpha   90.00
_cell.angle_beta   90.00
_cell.angle_gamma   90.00
#
_symmetry.space_group_name_H-M   'P 1'
#
loop_
_entity.id
_entity.type
_entity.pdbx_description
1 polymer ?
#
loop_
_entity_poly.entity_id
_entity_poly.type
_entity_poly.pdbx_seq_one_letter_code
_entity_poly.pdbx_strand_id
1 'polypeptide(L)' 'MILQNFIVFEGIDGAGTSTQIEMLKNRPEAKDFLFTAEPTSAPTGKFLRQMLKGDFPLQNESAAYLFAADRNE' A
#
# COMPACT_ATOMS: atom_id res chain seq x y z
N MET A 1 0.57 -2.36 -19.05
CA MET A 1 0.09 -3.76 -19.01
C MET A 1 -1.21 -3.77 -18.21
N ILE A 2 -2.24 -4.50 -18.64
CA ILE A 2 -3.50 -4.61 -17.89
C ILE A 2 -3.45 -5.91 -17.09
N LEU A 3 -3.64 -5.83 -15.76
CA LEU A 3 -3.67 -6.99 -14.87
C LEU A 3 -5.09 -7.56 -14.81
N GLN A 4 -5.23 -8.86 -15.04
CA GLN A 4 -6.49 -9.58 -14.85
C GLN A 4 -6.68 -9.90 -13.37
N ASN A 5 -7.92 -9.80 -12.87
CA ASN A 5 -8.27 -10.01 -11.46
C ASN A 5 -7.49 -9.10 -10.48
N PHE A 6 -7.23 -7.85 -10.89
CA PHE A 6 -6.65 -6.84 -10.00
C PHE A 6 -7.71 -6.31 -9.03
N ILE A 7 -7.53 -6.60 -7.75
CA ILE A 7 -8.48 -6.24 -6.68
C ILE A 7 -7.76 -5.31 -5.71
N VAL A 8 -8.39 -4.17 -5.40
CA VAL A 8 -7.86 -3.17 -4.47
C VAL A 8 -8.79 -3.06 -3.27
N PHE A 9 -8.21 -3.04 -2.07
CA PHE A 9 -8.90 -2.77 -0.82
C PHE A 9 -8.62 -1.32 -0.40
N GLU A 10 -9.65 -0.47 -0.44
CA GLU A 10 -9.57 0.94 -0.06
C GLU A 10 -10.41 1.21 1.20
N GLY A 11 -10.01 2.22 1.97
CA GLY A 11 -10.71 2.63 3.18
C GLY A 11 -9.92 3.65 3.99
N ILE A 12 -10.63 4.39 4.85
CA ILE A 12 -9.99 5.29 5.82
C ILE A 12 -9.22 4.51 6.89
N ASP A 13 -8.38 5.21 7.65
CA ASP A 13 -7.69 4.62 8.80
C ASP A 13 -8.66 3.92 9.75
N GLY A 14 -8.37 2.66 10.10
CA GLY A 14 -9.23 1.84 10.94
C GLY A 14 -10.39 1.14 10.22
N ALA A 15 -10.51 1.24 8.89
CA ALA A 15 -11.55 0.54 8.12
C ALA A 15 -11.40 -1.00 8.08
N GLY A 16 -10.29 -1.55 8.59
CA GLY A 16 -10.06 -2.99 8.69
C GLY A 16 -9.54 -3.67 7.41
N THR A 17 -9.06 -2.91 6.42
CA THR A 17 -8.50 -3.43 5.17
C THR A 17 -7.35 -4.43 5.42
N SER A 18 -6.41 -4.08 6.30
CA SER A 18 -5.31 -4.97 6.71
C SER A 18 -5.82 -6.26 7.36
N THR A 19 -6.85 -6.19 8.21
CA THR A 19 -7.45 -7.37 8.84
C THR A 19 -8.06 -8.30 7.79
N GLN A 20 -8.80 -7.75 6.82
CA GLN A 20 -9.40 -8.54 5.74
C GLN A 20 -8.34 -9.21 4.86
N ILE A 21 -7.26 -8.49 4.53
CA ILE A 21 -6.12 -9.04 3.76
C ILE A 21 -5.46 -10.19 4.53
N GLU A 22 -5.20 -10.05 5.83
CA GLU A 22 -4.62 -11.12 6.64
C GLU A 22 -5.55 -12.34 6.76
N MET A 23 -6.86 -12.13 6.86
CA MET A 23 -7.83 -13.24 6.82
C MET A 23 -7.82 -13.97 5.48
N LEU A 24 -7.65 -13.25 4.36
CA LEU A 24 -7.52 -13.85 3.02
C LEU A 24 -6.21 -14.64 2.87
N LYS A 25 -5.09 -14.12 3.36
CA LYS A 25 -3.78 -14.80 3.32
C LYS A 25 -3.77 -16.13 4.09
N ASN A 26 -4.64 -16.29 5.08
CA ASN A 26 -4.76 -17.52 5.86
C ASN A 26 -5.63 -18.61 5.19
N ARG A 27 -6.19 -18.35 4.01
CA ARG A 27 -7.00 -19.33 3.28
C ARG A 27 -6.13 -20.25 2.42
N PRO A 28 -6.55 -21.50 2.14
CA PRO A 28 -5.81 -22.44 1.29
C PRO A 28 -5.49 -21.91 -0.11
N GLU A 29 -6.35 -21.03 -0.64
CA GLU A 29 -6.24 -20.40 -1.97
C GLU A 29 -5.27 -19.21 -1.99
N ALA A 30 -4.75 -18.77 -0.83
CA ALA A 30 -3.87 -17.58 -0.75
C ALA A 30 -2.64 -17.68 -1.66
N LYS A 31 -2.14 -18.89 -1.90
CA LYS A 31 -1.01 -19.18 -2.81
C LYS A 31 -1.28 -18.79 -4.27
N ASP A 32 -2.54 -18.64 -4.65
CA ASP A 32 -2.95 -18.29 -6.01
C ASP A 32 -3.00 -16.76 -6.21
N PHE A 33 -2.78 -15.97 -5.14
CA PHE A 33 -2.82 -14.52 -5.15
C PHE A 33 -1.45 -13.92 -4.82
N LEU A 34 -1.14 -12.80 -5.50
CA LEU A 34 -0.04 -11.93 -5.11
C LEU A 34 -0.59 -10.81 -4.23
N PHE A 35 -0.14 -10.75 -2.99
CA PHE A 35 -0.52 -9.69 -2.06
C PHE A 35 0.52 -8.57 -2.07
N THR A 36 0.07 -7.35 -2.34
CA THR A 36 0.88 -6.13 -2.29
C THR A 36 0.22 -5.11 -1.38
N ALA A 37 0.98 -4.10 -0.97
CA ALA A 37 0.49 -2.99 -0.17
C ALA A 37 1.29 -1.73 -0.47
N GLU A 38 0.62 -0.58 -0.40
CA GLU A 38 1.21 0.73 -0.55
C GLU A 38 1.21 1.49 0.80
N PRO A 39 2.23 2.32 1.10
CA PRO A 39 3.47 2.51 0.32
C PRO A 39 4.28 1.21 0.16
N THR A 40 5.08 1.04 -0.88
CA THR A 40 5.83 -0.20 -1.16
C THR A 40 6.98 -0.42 -0.18
N SER A 41 7.66 -1.57 -0.20
CA SER A 41 8.86 -1.80 0.62
C SER A 41 10.16 -1.18 0.04
N ALA A 42 10.08 -0.50 -1.10
CA ALA A 42 11.20 0.19 -1.74
C ALA A 42 11.69 1.40 -0.92
N PRO A 43 12.87 1.99 -1.22
CA PRO A 43 13.37 3.16 -0.51
C PRO A 43 12.40 4.34 -0.49
N THR A 44 11.67 4.59 -1.59
CA THR A 44 10.60 5.59 -1.72
C THR A 44 9.46 5.34 -0.73
N GLY A 45 8.93 4.12 -0.68
CA GLY A 45 7.85 3.75 0.25
C GLY A 45 8.29 3.73 1.71
N LYS A 46 9.56 3.44 2.00
CA LYS A 46 10.14 3.60 3.36
C LYS A 46 10.17 5.07 3.77
N PHE A 47 10.58 5.96 2.88
CA PHE A 47 10.59 7.41 3.11
C PHE A 47 9.16 7.93 3.37
N LEU A 48 8.18 7.53 2.55
CA LEU A 48 6.76 7.88 2.76
C LEU A 48 6.25 7.42 4.13
N ARG A 49 6.62 6.22 4.59
CA ARG A 49 6.24 5.74 5.93
C ARG A 49 6.83 6.59 7.07
N GLN A 50 8.04 7.11 6.92
CA GLN A 50 8.62 8.02 7.92
C GLN A 50 7.83 9.32 7.99
N MET A 51 7.48 9.88 6.83
CA MET A 51 6.60 11.05 6.76
C MET A 51 5.22 10.76 7.41
N LEU A 52 4.59 9.63 7.10
CA LEU A 52 3.27 9.27 7.66
C LEU A 52 3.31 9.09 9.18
N LYS A 53 4.43 8.62 9.74
CA LYS A 53 4.65 8.53 11.19
C LYS A 53 4.80 9.89 11.87
N GLY A 54 5.01 10.95 11.09
CA GLY A 54 5.27 12.30 11.60
C GLY A 54 6.74 12.56 11.92
N ASP A 55 7.67 11.75 11.39
CA ASP A 55 9.11 11.95 11.62
C ASP A 55 9.58 13.30 11.04
N PHE A 56 8.94 13.77 9.96
CA PHE A 56 9.13 15.07 9.34
C PHE A 56 7.93 15.48 8.48
N PRO A 57 7.70 16.79 8.26
CA PRO A 57 6.62 17.27 7.41
C PRO A 57 7.01 17.27 5.92
N LEU A 58 6.01 17.10 5.04
CA LEU A 58 6.08 17.40 3.61
C LEU A 58 4.91 18.29 3.21
N GLN A 59 5.07 19.02 2.10
CA GLN A 59 3.92 19.66 1.46
C GLN A 59 2.99 18.59 0.88
N ASN A 60 1.69 18.85 0.87
CA ASN A 60 0.68 17.90 0.41
C ASN A 60 0.91 17.49 -1.05
N GLU A 61 1.33 18.43 -1.89
CA GLU A 61 1.65 18.20 -3.30
C GLU A 61 2.86 17.26 -3.44
N SER A 62 3.92 17.50 -2.66
CA SER A 62 5.11 16.65 -2.64
C SER A 62 4.76 15.23 -2.20
N ALA A 63 3.93 15.09 -1.16
CA ALA A 63 3.47 13.77 -0.69
C ALA A 63 2.69 13.04 -1.79
N ALA A 64 1.76 13.71 -2.46
CA ALA A 64 0.97 13.13 -3.54
C ALA A 64 1.84 12.61 -4.71
N TYR A 65 2.83 13.39 -5.15
CA TYR A 65 3.76 12.95 -6.19
C TYR A 65 4.63 11.78 -5.76
N LEU A 66 5.10 11.77 -4.50
CA LEU A 66 5.90 10.67 -3.98
C LEU A 66 5.09 9.37 -3.87
N PHE A 67 3.82 9.44 -3.45
CA PHE A 67 2.92 8.29 -3.49
C PHE A 67 2.76 7.77 -4.91
N ALA A 68 2.56 8.65 -5.90
CA ALA A 68 2.45 8.23 -7.30
C ALA A 68 3.74 7.57 -7.82
N ALA A 69 4.91 8.10 -7.44
CA ALA A 69 6.21 7.54 -7.81
C ALA A 69 6.44 6.16 -7.17
N ASP A 70 6.12 6.01 -5.87
CA ASP A 70 6.29 4.75 -5.14
C ASP A 70 5.46 3.60 -5.72
N ARG A 71 4.29 3.88 -6.29
CA ARG A 71 3.46 2.89 -7.00
C ARG A 71 4.10 2.30 -8.26
N ASN A 72 5.12 2.96 -8.79
CA ASN A 72 5.78 2.58 -10.03
C ASN A 72 7.12 1.84 -9.80
N GLU A 73 7.46 1.56 -8.54
CA GLU A 73 8.67 0.81 -8.14
C GLU A 73 8.44 -0.71 -8.04
#